data_AF-A0A098G7B3-F1
#
_entry.id   AF-A0A098G7B3-F1
#
_cell.length_a   1.000
_cell.length_b   1.000
_cell.length_c   1.000
_cell.angle_alpha   90.00
_cell.angle_beta   90.00
_cell.angle_gamma   90.00
#
_symmetry.space_group_name_H-M   'P 1'
#
loop_
_entity.id
_entity.type
_entity.pdbx_description
1 polymer ?
#
loop_
_entity_poly.entity_id
_entity_poly.type
_entity_poly.pdbx_seq_one_letter_code
_entity_poly.pdbx_strand_id
1 'polypeptide(L)'
;MAVQLDLSHEFDSLVKKLKLDPDNPVLKMEIVKRIPEMKVLAKLNPLAQYRLAQAYSPGSDEYNEMMAESAEKGCTNAMLTICQDKLNSTSRTTGDLKIVAHYIAMIERLATREQSKDSYILKQSRALLESHPEVAALMKGEFKANSYNSGIRFFQPQPENNRSSQPDLDNGSTLEPDLDNSPTF
;
A
#
# COMPACT_ATOMS: atom_id res chain seq x y z
N MET A 1 11.81 -11.62 -21.47
CA MET A 1 11.11 -11.93 -20.20
C MET A 1 11.79 -13.01 -19.37
N ALA A 2 12.39 -14.07 -19.96
CA ALA A 2 13.08 -15.12 -19.18
C ALA A 2 14.22 -14.60 -18.29
N VAL A 3 15.17 -13.83 -18.84
CA VAL A 3 16.32 -13.25 -18.11
C VAL A 3 15.90 -12.39 -16.91
N GLN A 4 14.76 -11.69 -17.00
CA GLN A 4 14.25 -10.86 -15.92
C GLN A 4 13.62 -11.67 -14.78
N LEU A 5 13.00 -12.82 -15.11
CA LEU A 5 12.47 -13.75 -14.11
C LEU A 5 13.60 -14.45 -13.35
N ASP A 6 14.68 -14.81 -14.06
CA ASP A 6 15.88 -15.41 -13.47
C ASP A 6 16.53 -14.47 -12.46
N LEU A 7 16.71 -13.19 -12.83
CA LEU A 7 17.26 -12.16 -11.94
C LEU A 7 16.44 -12.02 -10.64
N SER A 8 15.11 -11.97 -10.76
CA SER A 8 14.23 -11.84 -9.59
C SER A 8 14.30 -13.06 -8.67
N HIS A 9 14.42 -14.26 -9.23
CA HIS A 9 14.52 -15.49 -8.46
C HIS A 9 15.89 -15.63 -7.76
N GLU A 10 16.97 -15.28 -8.45
CA GLU A 10 18.31 -15.23 -7.85
C GLU A 10 18.38 -14.22 -6.70
N PHE A 11 17.77 -13.04 -6.88
CA PHE A 11 17.70 -12.03 -5.84
C PHE A 11 16.97 -12.54 -4.59
N ASP A 12 15.79 -13.17 -4.77
CA ASP A 12 15.05 -13.80 -3.66
C ASP A 12 15.89 -14.85 -2.94
N SER A 13 16.65 -15.65 -3.70
CA SER A 13 17.55 -16.65 -3.14
C SER A 13 18.67 -16.03 -2.30
N LEU A 14 19.25 -14.91 -2.75
CA LEU A 14 20.27 -14.18 -1.98
C LEU A 14 19.68 -13.58 -0.70
N VAL A 15 18.52 -12.95 -0.78
CA VAL A 15 17.82 -12.39 0.40
C VAL A 15 17.52 -13.48 1.43
N LYS A 16 17.03 -14.65 0.99
CA LYS A 16 16.81 -15.80 1.88
C LYS A 16 18.09 -16.30 2.54
N LYS A 17 19.21 -16.37 1.80
CA LYS A 17 20.51 -16.73 2.38
C LYS A 17 20.97 -15.70 3.41
N LEU A 18 20.81 -14.41 3.14
CA LEU A 18 21.15 -13.35 4.10
C LEU A 18 20.28 -13.43 5.37
N LYS A 19 19.01 -13.82 5.27
CA LYS A 19 18.15 -14.05 6.45
C LYS A 19 18.64 -15.21 7.33
N LEU A 20 19.30 -16.20 6.75
CA LEU A 20 19.90 -17.33 7.48
C LEU A 20 21.27 -16.98 8.08
N ASP A 21 22.01 -16.08 7.44
CA ASP A 21 23.33 -15.62 7.87
C ASP A 21 23.41 -14.07 7.81
N PRO A 22 22.80 -13.36 8.78
CA PRO A 22 22.63 -11.90 8.73
C PRO A 22 23.92 -11.11 8.83
N ASP A 23 24.99 -11.70 9.33
CA ASP A 23 26.27 -11.02 9.53
C ASP A 23 27.22 -11.16 8.34
N ASN A 24 26.81 -11.90 7.30
CA ASN A 24 27.62 -12.14 6.11
C ASN A 24 27.81 -10.87 5.26
N PRO A 25 29.01 -10.27 5.23
CA PRO A 25 29.22 -9.02 4.50
C PRO A 25 29.17 -9.22 2.98
N VAL A 26 29.55 -10.40 2.47
CA VAL A 26 29.57 -10.72 1.05
C VAL A 26 28.14 -10.77 0.50
N LEU A 27 27.23 -11.42 1.23
CA LEU A 27 25.81 -11.48 0.84
C LEU A 27 25.16 -10.09 0.84
N LYS A 28 25.47 -9.25 1.85
CA LYS A 28 24.99 -7.85 1.89
C LYS A 28 25.43 -7.07 0.67
N MET A 29 26.72 -7.14 0.31
CA MET A 29 27.25 -6.45 -0.86
C MET A 29 26.60 -6.91 -2.17
N GLU A 30 26.42 -8.22 -2.35
CA GLU A 30 25.82 -8.78 -3.55
C GLU A 30 24.34 -8.37 -3.70
N ILE A 31 23.58 -8.33 -2.60
CA ILE A 31 22.21 -7.82 -2.60
C ILE A 31 22.19 -6.33 -2.96
N VAL A 32 23.01 -5.51 -2.31
CA VAL A 32 23.08 -4.06 -2.56
C VAL A 32 23.40 -3.77 -4.02
N LYS A 33 24.31 -4.54 -4.63
CA LYS A 33 24.67 -4.40 -6.04
C LYS A 33 23.49 -4.65 -6.99
N ARG A 34 22.56 -5.56 -6.63
CA ARG A 34 21.41 -5.95 -7.45
C ARG A 34 20.16 -5.10 -7.22
N ILE A 35 20.12 -4.27 -6.17
CA ILE A 35 18.97 -3.39 -5.86
C ILE A 35 18.56 -2.50 -7.05
N PRO A 36 19.46 -1.82 -7.78
CA PRO A 36 19.07 -0.95 -8.88
C PRO A 36 18.30 -1.69 -9.99
N GLU A 37 18.75 -2.88 -10.36
CA GLU A 37 18.12 -3.72 -11.37
C GLU A 37 16.76 -4.23 -10.89
N MET A 38 16.68 -4.64 -9.63
CA MET A 38 15.41 -5.02 -9.01
C MET A 38 14.41 -3.87 -8.92
N LYS A 39 14.86 -2.63 -8.68
CA LYS A 39 13.99 -1.44 -8.69
C LYS A 39 13.38 -1.20 -10.06
N VAL A 40 14.14 -1.40 -11.13
CA VAL A 40 13.62 -1.30 -12.50
C VAL A 40 12.58 -2.40 -12.75
N LEU A 41 12.87 -3.63 -12.34
CA LEU A 41 11.96 -4.75 -12.52
C LEU A 41 10.66 -4.63 -11.70
N ALA A 42 10.76 -4.13 -10.47
CA ALA A 42 9.64 -3.92 -9.55
C ALA A 42 8.57 -2.98 -10.12
N LYS A 43 8.95 -2.02 -10.98
CA LYS A 43 7.98 -1.13 -11.65
C LYS A 43 7.03 -1.88 -12.58
N LEU A 44 7.48 -3.01 -13.12
CA LEU A 44 6.77 -3.77 -14.16
C LEU A 44 6.18 -5.08 -13.62
N ASN A 45 6.75 -5.64 -12.55
CA ASN A 45 6.38 -6.94 -12.03
C ASN A 45 6.10 -6.87 -10.52
N PRO A 46 4.85 -7.11 -10.08
CA PRO A 46 4.50 -7.00 -8.67
C PRO A 46 5.18 -8.07 -7.82
N LEU A 47 5.51 -9.25 -8.36
CA LEU A 47 6.31 -10.26 -7.66
C LEU A 47 7.76 -9.80 -7.43
N ALA A 48 8.34 -9.09 -8.40
CA ALA A 48 9.68 -8.53 -8.23
C ALA A 48 9.67 -7.41 -7.18
N GLN A 49 8.62 -6.61 -7.13
CA GLN A 49 8.42 -5.62 -6.07
C GLN A 49 8.30 -6.26 -4.69
N TYR A 50 7.53 -7.34 -4.55
CA TYR A 50 7.46 -8.13 -3.32
C TYR A 50 8.84 -8.65 -2.89
N ARG A 51 9.61 -9.21 -3.82
CA ARG A 51 10.96 -9.72 -3.55
C ARG A 51 11.94 -8.62 -3.18
N LEU A 52 11.84 -7.45 -3.80
CA LEU A 52 12.62 -6.28 -3.44
C LEU A 52 12.28 -5.81 -2.02
N ALA A 53 10.99 -5.76 -1.65
CA ALA A 53 10.56 -5.41 -0.31
C ALA A 53 11.23 -6.29 0.76
N GLN A 54 11.40 -7.59 0.49
CA GLN A 54 12.04 -8.51 1.43
C GLN A 54 13.53 -8.23 1.73
N ALA A 55 14.20 -7.39 0.95
CA ALA A 55 15.56 -6.95 1.23
C ALA A 55 15.61 -5.86 2.32
N TYR A 56 14.47 -5.22 2.63
CA TYR A 56 14.33 -4.24 3.70
C TYR A 56 13.96 -4.93 5.02
N SER A 57 14.16 -4.21 6.13
CA SER A 57 13.81 -4.72 7.46
C SER A 57 12.30 -4.87 7.59
N PRO A 58 11.78 -6.02 8.07
CA PRO A 58 10.35 -6.18 8.31
C PRO A 58 9.81 -5.07 9.21
N GLY A 59 8.72 -4.43 8.78
CA GLY A 59 8.07 -3.35 9.51
C GLY A 59 8.65 -1.94 9.26
N SER A 60 9.72 -1.78 8.49
CA SER A 60 10.14 -0.44 8.03
C SER A 60 9.12 0.18 7.09
N ASP A 61 9.12 1.51 6.97
CA ASP A 61 8.19 2.22 6.09
C ASP A 61 8.35 1.75 4.63
N GLU A 62 9.58 1.60 4.14
CA GLU A 62 9.85 1.12 2.78
C GLU A 62 9.36 -0.30 2.56
N TYR A 63 9.52 -1.18 3.55
CA TYR A 63 8.98 -2.54 3.49
C TYR A 63 7.45 -2.49 3.37
N ASN A 64 6.79 -1.76 4.27
CA ASN A 64 5.33 -1.69 4.34
C ASN A 64 4.74 -1.10 3.05
N GLU A 65 5.31 0.00 2.54
CA GLU A 65 4.87 0.65 1.30
C GLU A 65 5.03 -0.28 0.09
N MET A 66 6.20 -0.90 -0.08
CA MET A 66 6.42 -1.79 -1.21
C MET A 66 5.55 -3.04 -1.16
N MET A 67 5.31 -3.58 0.03
CA MET A 67 4.42 -4.72 0.24
C MET A 67 2.98 -4.37 -0.10
N ALA A 68 2.49 -3.21 0.36
CA ALA A 68 1.15 -2.73 0.06
C ALA A 68 0.97 -2.51 -1.44
N GLU A 69 1.87 -1.78 -2.11
CA GLU A 69 1.77 -1.51 -3.54
C GLU A 69 1.89 -2.82 -4.37
N SER A 70 2.72 -3.78 -3.94
CA SER A 70 2.79 -5.11 -4.56
C SER A 70 1.46 -5.87 -4.44
N ALA A 71 0.83 -5.83 -3.26
CA ALA A 71 -0.46 -6.45 -3.01
C ALA A 71 -1.58 -5.79 -3.82
N GLU A 72 -1.62 -4.47 -3.89
CA GLU A 72 -2.59 -3.72 -4.71
C GLU A 72 -2.50 -4.08 -6.20
N LYS A 73 -1.30 -4.36 -6.70
CA LYS A 73 -1.05 -4.85 -8.07
C LYS A 73 -1.38 -6.34 -8.27
N GLY A 74 -1.95 -7.01 -7.27
CA GLY A 74 -2.41 -8.40 -7.36
C GLY A 74 -1.40 -9.47 -6.96
N CYS A 75 -0.27 -9.11 -6.32
CA CYS A 75 0.68 -10.11 -5.83
C CYS A 75 0.14 -10.85 -4.60
N THR A 76 -0.31 -12.09 -4.80
CA THR A 76 -0.87 -12.94 -3.73
C THR A 76 0.16 -13.28 -2.65
N ASN A 77 1.46 -13.34 -2.98
CA ASN A 77 2.54 -13.51 -2.00
C ASN A 77 2.64 -12.32 -1.04
N ALA A 78 2.50 -11.10 -1.57
CA ALA A 78 2.51 -9.88 -0.75
C ALA A 78 1.28 -9.83 0.15
N MET A 79 0.09 -10.10 -0.40
CA MET A 79 -1.16 -10.20 0.36
C MET A 79 -1.05 -11.18 1.53
N LEU A 80 -0.56 -12.40 1.28
CA LEU A 80 -0.43 -13.42 2.32
C LEU A 80 0.55 -13.00 3.41
N THR A 81 1.68 -12.41 3.02
CA THR A 81 2.69 -11.96 3.98
C THR A 81 2.16 -10.83 4.85
N ILE A 82 1.45 -9.84 4.26
CA ILE A 82 0.76 -8.79 5.03
C ILE A 82 -0.22 -9.41 6.03
N CYS A 83 -1.02 -10.40 5.61
CA CYS A 83 -1.93 -11.09 6.52
C CYS A 83 -1.18 -11.71 7.71
N GLN A 84 -0.07 -12.40 7.45
CA GLN A 84 0.75 -13.03 8.49
C GLN A 84 1.35 -11.99 9.44
N ASP A 85 1.95 -10.92 8.91
CA ASP A 85 2.56 -9.85 9.70
C ASP A 85 1.54 -9.18 10.63
N LYS A 86 0.33 -8.91 10.12
CA LYS A 86 -0.77 -8.32 10.89
C LYS A 86 -1.34 -9.25 11.95
N LEU A 87 -1.43 -10.55 11.66
CA LEU A 87 -1.93 -11.55 12.61
C LEU A 87 -0.91 -11.89 13.70
N ASN A 88 0.38 -11.83 13.39
CA ASN A 88 1.48 -12.10 14.31
C ASN A 88 1.87 -10.87 15.17
N SER A 89 1.37 -9.69 14.83
CA SER A 89 1.64 -8.47 15.60
C SER A 89 1.06 -8.54 17.02
N THR A 90 1.88 -8.18 18.00
CA THR A 90 1.48 -8.12 19.43
C THR A 90 0.44 -7.04 19.70
N SER A 91 0.38 -5.98 18.89
CA SER A 91 -0.57 -4.86 19.02
C SER A 91 -1.60 -4.88 17.89
N ARG A 92 -2.28 -6.01 17.72
CA ARG A 92 -3.28 -6.23 16.67
C ARG A 92 -4.55 -5.42 16.92
N THR A 93 -4.96 -4.63 15.92
CA THR A 93 -6.16 -3.79 15.97
C THR A 93 -7.32 -4.39 15.18
N THR A 94 -8.53 -3.89 15.40
CA THR A 94 -9.69 -4.23 14.57
C THR A 94 -9.51 -3.80 13.10
N GLY A 95 -8.78 -2.70 12.85
CA GLY A 95 -8.39 -2.27 11.52
C GLY A 95 -7.50 -3.30 10.81
N ASP A 96 -6.53 -3.88 11.52
CA ASP A 96 -5.67 -4.92 10.97
C ASP A 96 -6.46 -6.17 10.59
N LEU A 97 -7.44 -6.59 11.40
CA LEU A 97 -8.31 -7.73 11.08
C LEU A 97 -9.14 -7.49 9.81
N LYS A 98 -9.58 -6.25 9.57
CA LYS A 98 -10.30 -5.87 8.34
C LYS A 98 -9.38 -5.94 7.11
N ILE A 99 -8.14 -5.49 7.24
CA ILE A 99 -7.12 -5.60 6.18
C ILE A 99 -6.87 -7.07 5.84
N VAL A 100 -6.70 -7.92 6.87
CA VAL A 100 -6.51 -9.37 6.69
C VAL A 100 -7.71 -9.99 5.97
N ALA A 101 -8.93 -9.72 6.43
CA ALA A 101 -10.15 -10.23 5.80
C ALA A 101 -10.26 -9.81 4.33
N HIS A 102 -9.90 -8.56 4.03
CA HIS A 102 -9.87 -8.03 2.66
C HIS A 102 -8.88 -8.77 1.76
N TYR A 103 -7.63 -8.91 2.20
CA TYR A 103 -6.61 -9.58 1.38
C TYR A 103 -6.86 -11.08 1.22
N ILE A 104 -7.41 -11.76 2.24
CA ILE A 104 -7.83 -13.16 2.09
C ILE A 104 -8.94 -13.29 1.04
N ALA A 105 -9.97 -12.41 1.06
CA ALA A 105 -11.00 -12.40 0.04
C ALA A 105 -10.44 -12.13 -1.37
N MET A 106 -9.45 -11.24 -1.49
CA MET A 106 -8.76 -11.00 -2.75
C MET A 106 -7.99 -12.22 -3.25
N ILE A 107 -7.23 -12.89 -2.37
CA ILE A 107 -6.51 -14.13 -2.70
C ILE A 107 -7.49 -15.19 -3.23
N GLU A 108 -8.61 -15.42 -2.55
CA GLU A 108 -9.62 -16.38 -3.00
C GLU A 108 -10.21 -16.01 -4.37
N ARG A 109 -10.51 -14.72 -4.58
CA ARG A 109 -11.04 -14.22 -5.86
C ARG A 109 -10.04 -14.34 -7.01
N LEU A 110 -8.76 -14.05 -6.78
CA LEU A 110 -7.72 -14.14 -7.81
C LEU A 110 -7.41 -15.60 -8.14
N ALA A 111 -7.29 -16.45 -7.11
CA ALA A 111 -7.07 -17.88 -7.28
C ALA A 111 -8.20 -18.57 -8.08
N THR A 112 -9.44 -18.13 -7.89
CA THR A 112 -10.61 -18.68 -8.61
C THR A 112 -10.78 -18.13 -10.03
N ARG A 113 -10.43 -16.87 -10.29
CA ARG A 113 -10.61 -16.23 -11.61
C ARG A 113 -9.54 -16.63 -12.63
N GLU A 114 -8.29 -16.75 -12.20
CA GLU A 114 -7.18 -16.87 -13.14
C GLU A 114 -6.85 -18.32 -13.51
N GLN A 115 -7.63 -19.32 -13.07
CA GLN A 115 -7.17 -20.71 -13.01
C GLN A 115 -5.77 -20.80 -12.37
N SER A 116 -5.47 -19.87 -11.46
CA SER A 116 -4.14 -19.76 -10.87
C SER A 116 -3.93 -20.98 -10.00
N LYS A 117 -2.99 -21.83 -10.45
CA LYS A 117 -2.59 -23.09 -9.82
C LYS A 117 -1.82 -22.88 -8.52
N ASP A 118 -1.82 -21.68 -7.95
CA ASP A 118 -1.19 -21.40 -6.67
C ASP A 118 -2.06 -21.92 -5.51
N SER A 119 -2.25 -23.24 -5.55
CA SER A 119 -2.88 -24.06 -4.52
C SER A 119 -2.17 -23.92 -3.18
N TYR A 120 -0.89 -23.56 -3.20
CA TYR A 120 -0.11 -23.32 -1.99
C TYR A 120 -0.60 -22.06 -1.27
N ILE A 121 -0.63 -20.90 -1.95
CA ILE A 121 -1.07 -19.65 -1.32
C ILE A 121 -2.53 -19.74 -0.86
N LEU A 122 -3.41 -20.39 -1.64
CA LEU A 122 -4.79 -20.60 -1.24
C LEU A 122 -4.94 -21.55 -0.03
N LYS A 123 -4.11 -22.59 0.07
CA LYS A 123 -4.09 -23.46 1.24
C LYS A 123 -3.62 -22.70 2.48
N GLN A 124 -2.59 -21.86 2.33
CA GLN A 124 -2.08 -21.04 3.43
C GLN A 124 -3.10 -19.98 3.89
N SER A 125 -3.80 -19.32 2.96
CA SER A 125 -4.83 -18.34 3.33
C SER A 125 -5.99 -18.99 4.08
N ARG A 126 -6.40 -20.21 3.69
CA ARG A 126 -7.41 -20.98 4.41
C ARG A 126 -6.96 -21.42 5.79
N ALA A 127 -5.70 -21.86 5.92
CA ALA A 127 -5.14 -22.21 7.22
C ALA A 127 -5.15 -21.03 8.19
N LEU A 128 -4.91 -19.80 7.71
CA LEU A 128 -5.04 -18.59 8.52
C LEU A 128 -6.48 -18.34 8.99
N LEU A 129 -7.49 -18.61 8.16
CA LEU A 129 -8.89 -18.48 8.59
C LEU A 129 -9.29 -19.53 9.63
N GLU A 130 -8.75 -20.74 9.52
CA GLU A 130 -8.96 -21.82 10.49
C GLU A 130 -8.32 -21.49 11.84
N SER A 131 -7.14 -20.87 11.85
CA SER A 131 -6.46 -20.46 13.09
C SER A 131 -6.99 -19.16 13.69
N HIS A 132 -7.68 -18.33 12.90
CA HIS A 132 -8.22 -17.03 13.33
C HIS A 132 -9.71 -16.88 13.00
N PRO A 133 -10.61 -17.54 13.78
CA PRO A 133 -12.05 -17.52 13.52
C PRO A 133 -12.66 -16.11 13.57
N GLU A 134 -12.03 -15.16 14.27
CA GLU A 134 -12.42 -13.75 14.28
C GLU A 134 -12.37 -13.10 12.89
N VAL A 135 -11.41 -13.48 12.05
CA VAL A 135 -11.29 -13.01 10.67
C VAL A 135 -12.39 -13.62 9.81
N ALA A 136 -12.65 -14.92 9.98
CA ALA A 136 -13.72 -15.61 9.27
C ALA A 136 -15.11 -15.03 9.61
N ALA A 137 -15.32 -14.61 10.87
CA ALA A 137 -16.54 -13.93 11.28
C ALA A 137 -16.72 -12.58 10.59
N LEU A 138 -15.65 -11.77 10.49
CA LEU A 138 -15.67 -10.48 9.79
C LEU A 138 -16.00 -10.64 8.30
N MET A 139 -15.42 -11.66 7.65
CA MET A 139 -15.71 -11.95 6.24
C MET A 139 -17.18 -12.30 5.98
N LYS A 140 -17.86 -12.95 6.93
CA LYS A 140 -19.29 -13.26 6.85
C LYS A 140 -20.20 -12.07 7.14
N GLY A 141 -19.73 -11.11 7.95
CA GLY A 141 -20.52 -9.97 8.42
C GLY A 141 -20.48 -8.72 7.54
N GLU A 142 -19.33 -8.38 6.94
CA GLU A 142 -19.12 -7.03 6.35
C GLU A 142 -19.00 -6.99 4.80
N PHE A 143 -18.84 -8.12 4.09
CA PHE A 143 -18.64 -8.10 2.62
C PHE A 143 -19.92 -7.95 1.78
N LYS A 144 -21.06 -7.63 2.40
CA LYS A 144 -22.22 -7.10 1.68
C LYS A 144 -21.99 -5.63 1.37
N ALA A 145 -21.43 -5.39 0.18
CA ALA A 145 -21.49 -4.13 -0.57
C ALA A 145 -21.11 -2.87 0.21
N ASN A 146 -19.82 -2.68 0.48
CA ASN A 146 -19.27 -1.33 0.54
C ASN A 146 -18.04 -1.28 -0.37
N SER A 147 -18.24 -0.67 -1.54
CA SER A 147 -17.17 -0.19 -2.41
C SER A 147 -16.24 0.65 -1.56
N TYR A 148 -14.98 0.23 -1.45
CA TYR A 148 -13.96 0.97 -0.73
C TYR A 148 -13.87 2.38 -1.31
N ASN A 149 -14.05 3.40 -0.47
CA ASN A 149 -13.77 4.78 -0.86
C ASN A 149 -12.27 4.88 -1.11
N SER A 150 -11.87 5.20 -2.35
CA SER A 150 -10.49 5.49 -2.77
C SER A 150 -9.94 6.80 -2.18
N GLY A 151 -10.45 7.22 -1.01
CA GLY A 151 -10.22 8.51 -0.37
C GLY A 151 -9.22 8.48 0.78
N ILE A 152 -8.65 7.33 1.14
CA ILE A 152 -7.56 7.27 2.12
C ILE A 152 -6.26 7.71 1.42
N ARG A 153 -6.09 9.02 1.25
CA ARG A 153 -4.82 9.66 0.88
C ARG A 153 -4.11 10.09 2.17
N PHE A 154 -3.07 9.36 2.56
CA PHE A 154 -2.27 9.66 3.77
C PHE A 154 -1.31 10.84 3.63
N PHE A 155 -1.13 11.38 2.42
CA PHE A 155 -0.33 12.58 2.20
C PHE A 155 -1.07 13.51 1.24
N GLN A 156 -1.77 14.51 1.79
CA GLN A 156 -2.04 15.75 1.08
C GLN A 156 -1.25 16.87 1.77
N PRO A 157 -0.60 17.77 1.01
CA PRO A 157 -0.14 19.03 1.56
C PRO A 157 -1.36 19.81 2.08
N GLN A 158 -1.25 20.40 3.27
CA GLN A 158 -2.27 21.29 3.81
C GLN A 158 -2.64 22.35 2.76
N PRO A 159 -3.93 22.58 2.46
CA PRO A 159 -4.31 23.76 1.71
C PRO A 159 -3.98 25.00 2.55
N GLU A 160 -3.05 25.80 2.04
CA GLU A 160 -2.75 27.12 2.57
C GLU A 160 -4.04 27.96 2.62
N ASN A 161 -4.19 28.63 3.76
CA ASN A 161 -5.33 29.45 4.13
C ASN A 161 -5.35 30.74 3.30
N ASN A 162 -5.77 30.67 2.04
CA ASN A 162 -6.05 31.87 1.24
C ASN A 162 -7.47 32.37 1.52
N ARG A 163 -7.55 33.19 2.58
CA ARG A 163 -8.56 34.24 2.70
C ARG A 163 -8.38 35.23 1.55
N SER A 164 -9.26 35.16 0.57
CA SER A 164 -9.58 36.31 -0.28
C SER A 164 -10.96 36.11 -0.89
N SER A 165 -11.93 36.60 -0.12
CA SER A 165 -13.20 37.22 -0.49
C SER A 165 -13.64 37.14 -1.95
N GLN A 166 -14.79 36.50 -2.18
CA GLN A 166 -15.69 36.86 -3.28
C GLN A 166 -16.80 37.80 -2.78
N PRO A 167 -17.36 38.63 -3.67
CA PRO A 167 -18.10 39.84 -3.32
C PRO A 167 -19.62 39.62 -3.27
N ASP A 168 -20.30 40.74 -2.99
CA ASP A 168 -21.64 41.12 -3.41
C ASP A 168 -22.77 41.17 -2.36
N LEU A 169 -23.07 42.42 -2.00
CA LEU A 169 -24.38 43.10 -1.99
C LEU A 169 -24.83 43.70 -0.64
N ASP A 170 -24.65 45.02 -0.59
CA ASP A 170 -25.73 46.00 -0.46
C ASP A 170 -26.60 45.96 0.80
N ASN A 171 -26.49 46.99 1.66
CA ASN A 171 -27.43 48.12 1.65
C ASN A 171 -27.22 49.03 2.89
N GLY A 172 -27.35 50.35 2.72
CA GLY A 172 -27.92 51.21 3.75
C GLY A 172 -27.02 52.21 4.49
N SER A 173 -27.03 53.44 3.96
CA SER A 173 -27.29 54.69 4.71
C SER A 173 -26.15 55.68 5.00
N THR A 174 -26.14 56.72 4.16
CA THR A 174 -26.31 58.15 4.52
C THR A 174 -25.14 58.88 5.19
N LEU A 175 -24.49 59.80 4.45
CA LEU A 175 -24.67 61.27 4.56
C LEU A 175 -23.66 61.99 3.64
N GLU A 176 -24.22 62.74 2.68
CA GLU A 176 -23.62 63.91 1.99
C GLU A 176 -23.26 65.04 3.01
N PRO A 177 -22.59 66.18 2.66
CA PRO A 177 -22.47 66.80 1.34
C PRO A 177 -21.12 67.52 1.01
N ASP A 178 -21.15 68.20 -0.14
CA ASP A 178 -20.46 69.45 -0.51
C ASP A 178 -19.32 69.40 -1.56
N LEU A 179 -19.75 69.67 -2.80
CA LEU A 179 -19.44 70.90 -3.56
C LEU A 179 -17.96 71.27 -3.86
N ASP A 180 -17.63 71.18 -5.15
CA ASP A 180 -17.25 72.31 -6.01
C ASP A 180 -15.83 72.38 -6.60
N ASN A 181 -15.83 72.78 -7.88
CA ASN A 181 -14.78 73.36 -8.73
C ASN A 181 -13.67 72.50 -9.37
N SER A 182 -13.93 72.12 -10.64
CA SER A 182 -13.33 72.72 -11.87
C SER A 182 -11.78 72.78 -12.07
N PRO A 183 -11.30 72.79 -13.34
CA PRO A 183 -10.05 72.16 -13.76
C PRO A 183 -8.87 73.14 -13.91
N THR A 184 -7.65 72.61 -14.04
CA THR A 184 -6.49 73.37 -14.54
C THR A 184 -5.66 72.57 -15.55
N PHE A 185 -5.63 73.12 -16.77
CA PHE A 185 -4.76 72.94 -17.94
C PHE A 185 -4.63 71.59 -18.65
#